data_AF-A0AAE4MGF6-F1
#
_entry.id   AF-A0AAE4MGF6-F1
#
_cell.length_a   1.000
_cell.length_b   1.000
_cell.length_c   1.000
_cell.angle_alpha   90.00
_cell.angle_beta   90.00
_cell.angle_gamma   90.00
#
_symmetry.space_group_name_H-M   'P 1'
#
loop_
_entity.id
_entity.type
_entity.pdbx_description
1 polymer ?
#
loop_
_entity_poly.entity_id
_entity_poly.type
_entity_poly.pdbx_seq_one_letter_code
_entity_poly.pdbx_strand_id
1 'polypeptide(L)'
;MVRPVLQVALDLTELSRAEKIAEEAVAGGADWIEIGTPLIKSEGMESVRKLRSIFPHKTLVADLKTSDTGSLEVEMAAKAGANVVCVLAAADNAVISDALRGAALYGVEIMADMMNVKDPGARAEELAGLGVQIINAHVGIDQQMEGKDPLDLLDALGKLPVKIAVAGGLNAKTAAAAAARGADIVIVGGTIIKAAEVQAAAAEVRAALDNPNIEVAEKKSLDDQIRELLKTVSAPNVTDALYRKGAMIGLSERHVPHKMIGKAVTVQTFGGDWSKPVQAIDFCERGDILVINNDGKTDIAPWGELATRSAINRGVGGIVIDGAVRDWDDILTLDIPVFATAVQPNAGEPKGFGEINAEITCCGQTVRAGDWLIGDQSGVVVIPRERAYEVARRAVEVFKNEVRVREEIRRGGTLGSLAQLLRWEKK
;
A
#
# COMPACT_ATOMS: atom_id res chain seq x y z
N MET A 1 3.71 30.35 15.21
CA MET A 1 4.27 29.00 15.00
C MET A 1 5.42 29.11 14.02
N VAL A 2 6.47 28.32 14.18
CA VAL A 2 7.52 28.21 13.16
C VAL A 2 6.90 27.55 11.92
N ARG A 3 7.21 28.06 10.73
CA ARG A 3 6.71 27.50 9.46
C ARG A 3 7.31 26.10 9.28
N PRO A 4 6.50 25.03 9.14
CA PRO A 4 7.03 23.68 8.93
C PRO A 4 7.87 23.59 7.66
N VAL A 5 8.97 22.87 7.74
CA VAL A 5 9.88 22.61 6.62
C VAL A 5 9.26 21.59 5.67
N LEU A 6 9.20 21.90 4.38
CA LEU A 6 8.94 20.91 3.34
C LEU A 6 10.27 20.30 2.88
N GLN A 7 10.49 19.04 3.23
CA GLN A 7 11.63 18.25 2.76
C GLN A 7 11.17 17.30 1.64
N VAL A 8 11.84 17.33 0.48
CA VAL A 8 11.52 16.45 -0.64
C VAL A 8 12.56 15.34 -0.75
N ALA A 9 12.11 14.08 -0.65
CA ALA A 9 12.95 12.88 -0.71
C ALA A 9 13.07 12.36 -2.14
N LEU A 10 14.30 12.37 -2.67
CA LEU A 10 14.65 11.92 -4.02
C LEU A 10 14.99 10.43 -4.04
N ASP A 11 14.00 9.58 -3.76
CA ASP A 11 14.11 8.12 -3.80
C ASP A 11 14.13 7.58 -5.24
N LEU A 12 15.21 7.90 -5.94
CA LEU A 12 15.48 7.55 -7.34
C LEU A 12 16.82 6.82 -7.42
N THR A 13 17.12 6.17 -8.54
CA THR A 13 18.42 5.50 -8.75
C THR A 13 19.29 6.18 -9.80
N GLU A 14 18.79 7.24 -10.44
CA GLU A 14 19.45 7.92 -11.56
C GLU A 14 19.69 9.39 -11.20
N LEU A 15 20.96 9.81 -11.16
CA LEU A 15 21.33 11.17 -10.76
C LEU A 15 20.74 12.26 -11.67
N SER A 16 20.82 12.09 -12.99
CA SER A 16 20.33 13.09 -13.95
C SER A 16 18.84 13.39 -13.79
N ARG A 17 18.05 12.37 -13.46
CA ARG A 17 16.62 12.52 -13.18
C ARG A 17 16.40 13.19 -11.83
N ALA A 18 17.18 12.84 -10.81
CA ALA A 18 17.10 13.46 -9.50
C ALA A 18 17.41 14.96 -9.54
N GLU A 19 18.40 15.40 -10.35
CA GLU A 19 18.71 16.82 -10.57
C GLU A 19 17.49 17.59 -11.07
N LYS A 20 16.86 17.14 -12.16
CA LYS A 20 15.69 17.79 -12.75
C LYS A 20 14.51 17.85 -11.76
N ILE A 21 14.22 16.74 -11.08
CA ILE A 21 13.13 16.68 -10.10
C ILE A 21 13.41 17.61 -8.91
N ALA A 22 14.67 17.72 -8.47
CA ALA A 22 15.05 18.63 -7.39
C ALA A 22 14.83 20.09 -7.79
N GLU A 23 15.19 20.49 -9.01
CA GLU A 23 14.96 21.85 -9.52
C GLU A 23 13.47 22.19 -9.53
N GLU A 24 12.64 21.31 -10.09
CA GLU A 24 11.20 21.47 -10.14
C GLU A 24 10.58 21.51 -8.73
N ALA A 25 11.03 20.65 -7.81
CA ALA A 25 10.58 20.64 -6.42
C ALA A 25 10.96 21.92 -5.66
N VAL A 26 12.19 22.43 -5.84
CA VAL A 26 12.62 23.71 -5.26
C VAL A 26 11.81 24.87 -5.82
N ALA A 27 11.55 24.89 -7.14
CA ALA A 27 10.68 25.88 -7.77
C ALA A 27 9.23 25.80 -7.24
N GLY A 28 8.78 24.61 -6.85
CA GLY A 28 7.50 24.37 -6.18
C GLY A 28 7.49 24.71 -4.68
N GLY A 29 8.61 25.14 -4.10
CA GLY A 29 8.67 25.58 -2.70
C GLY A 29 9.22 24.55 -1.72
N ALA A 30 9.99 23.55 -2.18
CA ALA A 30 10.78 22.72 -1.29
C ALA A 30 11.83 23.56 -0.53
N ASP A 31 11.83 23.40 0.79
CA ASP A 31 12.79 24.06 1.67
C ASP A 31 14.09 23.24 1.72
N TRP A 32 13.96 21.92 1.90
CA TRP A 32 15.06 20.97 2.04
C TRP A 32 14.99 19.91 0.94
N ILE A 33 16.16 19.43 0.50
CA ILE A 33 16.27 18.36 -0.47
C ILE A 33 17.01 17.18 0.17
N GLU A 34 16.35 16.04 0.19
CA GLU A 34 16.91 14.79 0.69
C GLU A 34 17.38 13.91 -0.47
N ILE A 35 18.65 13.54 -0.41
CA ILE A 35 19.26 12.55 -1.28
C ILE A 35 18.93 11.20 -0.68
N GLY A 36 17.87 10.58 -1.20
CA GLY A 36 17.29 9.36 -0.65
C GLY A 36 18.25 8.17 -0.69
N THR A 37 18.03 7.20 0.20
CA THR A 37 18.84 5.97 0.28
C THR A 37 19.10 5.30 -1.08
N PRO A 38 18.11 5.11 -1.99
CA PRO A 38 18.35 4.47 -3.29
C PRO A 38 19.33 5.24 -4.18
N LEU A 39 19.29 6.58 -4.12
CA LEU A 39 20.13 7.43 -4.95
C LEU A 39 21.58 7.38 -4.47
N ILE A 40 21.77 7.48 -3.15
CA ILE A 40 23.10 7.33 -2.53
C ILE A 40 23.67 5.95 -2.81
N LYS A 41 22.87 4.88 -2.71
CA LYS A 41 23.35 3.52 -2.99
C LYS A 41 23.73 3.31 -4.45
N SER A 42 23.06 4.00 -5.38
CA SER A 42 23.34 3.89 -6.81
C SER A 42 24.56 4.73 -7.23
N GLU A 43 24.65 5.97 -6.75
CA GLU A 43 25.57 6.99 -7.27
C GLU A 43 26.67 7.41 -6.27
N GLY A 44 26.59 6.92 -5.03
CA GLY A 44 27.50 7.30 -3.95
C GLY A 44 27.37 8.78 -3.55
N MET A 45 28.44 9.31 -2.94
CA MET A 45 28.49 10.71 -2.48
C MET A 45 28.57 11.73 -3.63
N GLU A 46 28.79 11.31 -4.88
CA GLU A 46 28.72 12.22 -6.03
C GLU A 46 27.33 12.81 -6.20
N SER A 47 26.27 12.06 -5.85
CA SER A 47 24.90 12.59 -5.85
C SER A 47 24.75 13.82 -4.93
N VAL A 48 25.32 13.76 -3.72
CA VAL A 48 25.32 14.86 -2.75
C VAL A 48 26.16 16.04 -3.26
N ARG A 49 27.37 15.78 -3.77
CA ARG A 49 28.25 16.84 -4.34
C ARG A 49 27.59 17.57 -5.49
N LYS A 50 26.95 16.82 -6.38
CA LYS A 50 26.28 17.36 -7.55
C LYS A 50 25.09 18.24 -7.16
N LEU A 51 24.21 17.77 -6.28
CA LEU A 51 23.10 18.60 -5.80
C LEU A 51 23.57 19.80 -4.97
N ARG A 52 24.67 19.70 -4.22
CA ARG A 52 25.28 20.87 -3.57
C ARG A 52 25.75 21.91 -4.58
N SER A 53 26.32 21.50 -5.70
CA SER A 53 26.74 22.43 -6.76
C SER A 53 25.56 23.19 -7.38
N ILE A 54 24.41 22.53 -7.50
CA ILE A 54 23.17 23.11 -8.05
C ILE A 54 22.49 24.01 -7.00
N PHE A 55 22.47 23.58 -5.74
CA PHE A 55 21.80 24.26 -4.63
C PHE A 55 22.78 24.66 -3.51
N PRO A 56 23.63 25.69 -3.72
CA PRO A 56 24.69 26.06 -2.77
C PRO A 56 24.16 26.55 -1.41
N HIS A 57 22.90 27.01 -1.35
CA HIS A 57 22.30 27.59 -0.14
C HIS A 57 21.13 26.80 0.43
N LYS A 58 20.74 25.68 -0.19
CA LYS A 58 19.66 24.84 0.33
C LYS A 58 20.19 23.87 1.37
N THR A 59 19.33 23.50 2.32
CA THR A 59 19.62 22.40 3.24
C THR A 59 19.57 21.09 2.46
N LEU A 60 20.66 20.35 2.48
CA LEU A 60 20.75 19.01 1.90
C LEU A 60 20.78 17.96 3.01
N VAL A 61 19.94 16.94 2.87
CA VAL A 61 19.88 15.80 3.77
C VAL A 61 20.46 14.58 3.06
N ALA A 62 21.48 13.95 3.64
CA ALA A 62 22.01 12.68 3.15
C ALA A 62 21.35 11.53 3.92
N ASP A 63 20.44 10.82 3.26
CA ASP A 63 19.72 9.71 3.85
C ASP A 63 20.54 8.41 3.77
N LEU A 64 21.62 8.34 4.56
CA LEU A 64 22.53 7.18 4.59
C LEU A 64 21.91 5.97 5.28
N LYS A 65 21.04 6.22 6.26
CA LYS A 65 20.56 5.20 7.21
C LYS A 65 21.74 4.49 7.88
N THR A 66 22.73 5.29 8.30
CA THR A 66 23.94 4.82 8.97
C THR A 66 23.58 3.91 10.14
N SER A 67 24.09 2.68 10.10
CA SER A 67 23.93 1.69 11.17
C SER A 67 25.27 1.21 11.73
N ASP A 68 26.37 1.55 11.06
CA ASP A 68 27.74 1.22 11.44
C ASP A 68 28.66 2.38 11.03
N THR A 69 29.83 2.50 11.66
CA THR A 69 30.84 3.51 11.32
C THR A 69 30.35 4.97 11.35
N GLY A 70 29.65 5.34 12.43
CA GLY A 70 28.97 6.63 12.60
C GLY A 70 29.75 7.86 12.13
N SER A 71 30.93 8.13 12.71
CA SER A 71 31.74 9.32 12.35
C SER A 71 32.18 9.31 10.89
N LEU A 72 32.55 8.14 10.35
CA LEU A 72 33.09 8.00 9.00
C LEU A 72 32.04 8.35 7.95
N GLU A 73 30.83 7.79 8.09
CA GLU A 73 29.73 8.07 7.17
C GLU A 73 29.27 9.54 7.24
N VAL A 74 29.20 10.10 8.45
CA VAL A 74 28.90 11.53 8.65
C VAL A 74 29.96 12.42 8.01
N GLU A 75 31.25 12.11 8.18
CA GLU A 75 32.34 12.82 7.53
C GLU A 75 32.21 12.80 6.01
N MET A 76 31.92 11.65 5.41
CA MET A 76 31.76 11.49 3.98
C MET A 76 30.63 12.38 3.44
N ALA A 77 29.46 12.35 4.09
CA ALA A 77 28.32 13.16 3.69
C ALA A 77 28.55 14.66 3.91
N ALA A 78 29.14 15.06 5.05
CA ALA A 78 29.42 16.45 5.35
C ALA A 78 30.44 17.04 4.35
N LYS A 79 31.53 16.32 4.03
CA LYS A 79 32.50 16.74 3.01
C LYS A 79 31.91 16.79 1.61
N ALA A 80 30.90 15.97 1.33
CA ALA A 80 30.15 16.02 0.07
C ALA A 80 29.18 17.22 0.01
N GLY A 81 28.91 17.86 1.15
CA GLY A 81 28.09 19.07 1.24
C GLY A 81 26.72 18.87 1.89
N ALA A 82 26.47 17.77 2.59
CA ALA A 82 25.24 17.60 3.38
C ALA A 82 25.22 18.55 4.58
N ASN A 83 24.02 18.98 5.00
CA ASN A 83 23.78 19.72 6.24
C ASN A 83 23.20 18.83 7.34
N VAL A 84 22.48 17.78 6.94
CA VAL A 84 21.85 16.81 7.83
C VAL A 84 22.22 15.41 7.35
N VAL A 85 22.54 14.51 8.27
CA VAL A 85 22.84 13.11 7.96
C VAL A 85 21.88 12.20 8.72
N CYS A 86 21.24 11.28 8.00
CA CYS A 86 20.32 10.33 8.62
C CYS A 86 21.04 9.09 9.14
N VAL A 87 20.75 8.73 10.40
CA VAL A 87 21.20 7.49 11.05
C VAL A 87 19.98 6.63 11.42
N LEU A 88 20.11 5.32 11.49
CA LEU A 88 19.03 4.48 12.00
C LEU A 88 18.94 4.60 13.52
N ALA A 89 17.77 4.95 14.04
CA ALA A 89 17.52 4.99 15.48
C ALA A 89 17.67 3.59 16.12
N ALA A 90 17.46 2.52 15.35
CA ALA A 90 17.66 1.14 15.79
C ALA A 90 19.14 0.73 15.93
N ALA A 91 20.09 1.56 15.49
CA ALA A 91 21.52 1.30 15.67
C ALA A 91 21.95 1.46 17.15
N ASP A 92 23.07 0.85 17.52
CA ASP A 92 23.62 0.96 18.88
C ASP A 92 23.98 2.41 19.25
N ASN A 93 23.82 2.74 20.53
CA ASN A 93 24.17 4.08 21.06
C ASN A 93 25.63 4.44 20.81
N ALA A 94 26.54 3.46 20.74
CA ALA A 94 27.93 3.69 20.41
C ALA A 94 28.09 4.26 18.99
N VAL A 95 27.34 3.74 18.01
CA VAL A 95 27.34 4.21 16.62
C VAL A 95 26.73 5.61 16.54
N ILE A 96 25.60 5.85 17.20
CA ILE A 96 24.93 7.15 17.19
C ILE A 96 25.79 8.21 17.90
N SER A 97 26.39 7.88 19.04
CA SER A 97 27.32 8.76 19.76
C SER A 97 28.55 9.07 18.91
N ASP A 98 29.03 8.10 18.12
CA ASP A 98 30.11 8.33 17.18
C ASP A 98 29.69 9.27 16.04
N ALA A 99 28.53 9.02 15.42
CA ALA A 99 27.95 9.92 14.42
C ALA A 99 27.79 11.35 14.94
N LEU A 100 27.34 11.54 16.19
CA LEU A 100 27.22 12.85 16.83
C LEU A 100 28.58 13.56 17.00
N ARG A 101 29.65 12.82 17.32
CA ARG A 101 31.01 13.40 17.37
C ARG A 101 31.46 13.87 15.98
N GLY A 102 31.26 13.05 14.95
CA GLY A 102 31.51 13.44 13.56
C GLY A 102 30.70 14.67 13.17
N ALA A 103 29.42 14.70 13.53
CA ALA A 103 28.51 15.80 13.22
C ALA A 103 28.96 17.12 13.84
N ALA A 104 29.37 17.09 15.11
CA ALA A 104 29.90 18.25 15.81
C ALA A 104 31.20 18.78 15.18
N LEU A 105 32.08 17.89 14.69
CA LEU A 105 33.33 18.28 14.02
C LEU A 105 33.08 19.02 12.70
N TYR A 106 32.09 18.58 11.93
CA TYR A 106 31.80 19.12 10.61
C TYR A 106 30.66 20.16 10.58
N GLY A 107 30.00 20.41 11.71
CA GLY A 107 28.91 21.38 11.81
C GLY A 107 27.63 20.95 11.08
N VAL A 108 27.32 19.65 11.09
CA VAL A 108 26.08 19.09 10.51
C VAL A 108 25.15 18.58 11.61
N GLU A 109 23.86 18.45 11.31
CA GLU A 109 22.86 17.86 12.23
C GLU A 109 22.69 16.35 11.96
N ILE A 110 22.35 15.59 13.00
CA ILE A 110 21.92 14.19 12.90
C ILE A 110 20.40 14.10 12.95
N MET A 111 19.85 13.38 11.98
CA MET A 111 18.46 12.93 11.99
C MET A 111 18.40 11.44 12.29
N ALA A 112 17.75 11.03 13.38
CA ALA A 112 17.56 9.62 13.71
C ALA A 112 16.22 9.12 13.14
N ASP A 113 16.30 8.14 12.25
CA ASP A 113 15.17 7.51 11.58
C ASP A 113 14.59 6.39 12.46
N MET A 114 13.34 6.54 12.89
CA MET A 114 12.65 5.62 13.81
C MET A 114 12.21 4.30 13.17
N MET A 115 12.56 4.06 11.91
CA MET A 115 12.24 2.81 11.23
C MET A 115 12.75 1.59 12.01
N ASN A 116 11.87 0.60 12.17
CA ASN A 116 12.11 -0.66 12.87
C ASN A 116 12.37 -0.57 14.39
N VAL A 117 12.17 0.60 15.00
CA VAL A 117 12.20 0.74 16.46
C VAL A 117 10.95 0.14 17.09
N LYS A 118 11.11 -0.72 18.10
CA LYS A 118 10.00 -1.41 18.78
C LYS A 118 9.21 -0.50 19.73
N ASP A 119 9.90 0.37 20.45
CA ASP A 119 9.30 1.37 21.36
C ASP A 119 9.77 2.77 20.93
N PRO A 120 9.03 3.42 20.01
CA PRO A 120 9.46 4.68 19.43
C PRO A 120 9.54 5.82 20.46
N GLY A 121 8.62 5.88 21.43
CA GLY A 121 8.59 6.95 22.43
C GLY A 121 9.82 6.91 23.32
N ALA A 122 10.09 5.77 23.97
CA ALA A 122 11.24 5.60 24.84
C ALA A 122 12.57 5.82 24.09
N ARG A 123 12.69 5.30 22.86
CA ARG A 123 13.90 5.46 22.07
C ARG A 123 14.11 6.91 21.63
N ALA A 124 13.05 7.63 21.28
CA ALA A 124 13.18 9.03 20.89
C ALA A 124 13.63 9.92 22.06
N GLU A 125 13.11 9.70 23.27
CA GLU A 125 13.56 10.40 24.48
C GLU A 125 15.04 10.13 24.78
N GLU A 126 15.47 8.87 24.68
CA GLU A 126 16.86 8.48 24.86
C GLU A 126 17.78 9.17 23.85
N LEU A 127 17.43 9.15 22.57
CA LEU A 127 18.23 9.76 21.51
C LEU A 127 18.29 11.29 21.62
N ALA A 128 17.19 11.93 22.00
CA ALA A 128 17.18 13.36 22.33
C ALA A 128 18.14 13.66 23.50
N GLY A 129 18.17 12.79 24.53
CA GLY A 129 19.10 12.89 25.65
C GLY A 129 20.57 12.71 25.28
N LEU A 130 20.87 11.89 24.27
CA LEU A 130 22.23 11.75 23.71
C LEU A 130 22.67 12.98 22.89
N GLY A 131 21.72 13.84 22.50
CA GLY A 131 21.98 15.06 21.74
C GLY A 131 21.64 14.97 20.26
N VAL A 132 20.88 13.97 19.80
CA VAL A 132 20.32 13.95 18.43
C VAL A 132 19.43 15.18 18.21
N GLN A 133 19.60 15.87 17.08
CA GLN A 133 18.90 17.13 16.83
C GLN A 133 17.52 16.96 16.17
N ILE A 134 17.33 15.87 15.43
CA ILE A 134 16.08 15.60 14.71
C ILE A 134 15.66 14.13 14.90
N ILE A 135 14.43 13.89 15.32
CA ILE A 135 13.82 12.55 15.37
C ILE A 135 12.81 12.43 14.24
N ASN A 136 12.96 11.42 13.37
CA ASN A 136 12.08 11.20 12.23
C ASN A 136 11.11 10.04 12.47
N ALA A 137 9.83 10.36 12.64
CA ALA A 137 8.71 9.41 12.60
C ALA A 137 8.54 8.88 11.16
N HIS A 138 9.33 7.86 10.82
CA HIS A 138 9.32 7.27 9.48
C HIS A 138 8.64 5.89 9.48
N VAL A 139 7.59 5.77 8.69
CA VAL A 139 7.03 4.46 8.31
C VAL A 139 7.54 4.10 6.93
N GLY A 140 8.38 3.05 6.84
CA GLY A 140 8.96 2.59 5.58
C GLY A 140 7.90 2.05 4.60
N ILE A 141 8.27 1.86 3.33
CA ILE A 141 7.35 1.41 2.28
C ILE A 141 6.69 0.07 2.63
N ASP A 142 7.46 -0.91 3.12
CA ASP A 142 6.92 -2.22 3.49
C ASP A 142 5.94 -2.13 4.67
N GLN A 143 6.26 -1.29 5.65
CA GLN A 143 5.40 -1.04 6.82
C GLN A 143 4.11 -0.30 6.43
N GLN A 144 4.19 0.63 5.47
CA GLN A 144 2.99 1.25 4.89
C GLN A 144 2.14 0.20 4.18
N MET A 145 2.72 -0.80 3.51
CA MET A 145 1.96 -1.89 2.89
C MET A 145 1.28 -2.80 3.92
N GLU A 146 1.72 -2.78 5.19
CA GLU A 146 1.06 -3.45 6.32
C GLU A 146 -0.03 -2.59 7.00
N GLY A 147 -0.24 -1.35 6.55
CA GLY A 147 -1.26 -0.46 7.10
C GLY A 147 -0.79 0.45 8.24
N LYS A 148 0.52 0.53 8.50
CA LYS A 148 1.07 1.48 9.47
C LYS A 148 0.99 2.91 8.91
N ASP A 149 0.56 3.85 9.76
CA ASP A 149 0.38 5.27 9.40
C ASP A 149 1.47 6.11 10.10
N PRO A 150 2.22 6.95 9.36
CA PRO A 150 3.21 7.85 9.96
C PRO A 150 2.62 8.86 10.96
N LEU A 151 1.34 9.21 10.85
CA LEU A 151 0.69 10.11 11.81
C LEU A 151 0.47 9.43 13.17
N ASP A 152 0.20 8.12 13.19
CA ASP A 152 0.11 7.36 14.45
C ASP A 152 1.48 7.28 15.14
N LEU A 153 2.55 7.10 14.35
CA LEU A 153 3.91 7.10 14.85
C LEU A 153 4.30 8.46 15.41
N LEU A 154 3.94 9.54 14.71
CA LEU A 154 4.12 10.92 15.18
C LEU A 154 3.40 11.15 16.52
N ASP A 155 2.14 10.71 16.63
CA ASP A 155 1.36 10.82 17.87
C ASP A 155 2.03 10.00 19.02
N ALA A 156 2.61 8.83 18.70
CA ALA A 156 3.32 7.98 19.66
C ALA A 156 4.66 8.55 20.14
N LEU A 157 5.34 9.39 19.35
CA LEU A 157 6.57 10.08 19.78
C LEU A 157 6.28 11.16 20.84
N GLY A 158 5.07 11.72 20.84
CA GLY A 158 4.70 12.80 21.74
C GLY A 158 5.52 14.08 21.53
N LYS A 159 5.66 14.89 22.57
CA LYS A 159 6.45 16.13 22.53
C LYS A 159 7.88 15.85 22.96
N LEU A 160 8.84 16.24 22.12
CA LEU A 160 10.27 16.10 22.39
C LEU A 160 10.94 17.48 22.42
N PRO A 161 12.07 17.65 23.14
CA PRO A 161 12.83 18.90 23.17
C PRO A 161 13.70 19.13 21.91
N VAL A 162 13.46 18.37 20.84
CA VAL A 162 14.23 18.35 19.59
C VAL A 162 13.27 18.42 18.40
N LYS A 163 13.78 18.71 17.20
CA LYS A 163 12.92 18.81 16.01
C LYS A 163 12.30 17.45 15.70
N ILE A 164 11.02 17.43 15.34
CA ILE A 164 10.34 16.21 14.91
C ILE A 164 10.09 16.28 13.40
N ALA A 165 10.63 15.28 12.69
CA ALA A 165 10.34 15.02 11.29
C ALA A 165 9.31 13.89 11.15
N VAL A 166 8.56 13.87 10.05
CA VAL A 166 7.67 12.76 9.70
C VAL A 166 7.79 12.39 8.24
N ALA A 167 7.83 11.09 7.97
CA ALA A 167 7.96 10.50 6.64
C ALA A 167 7.09 9.25 6.50
N GLY A 168 6.57 8.99 5.30
CA GLY A 168 5.91 7.73 4.99
C GLY A 168 4.66 7.87 4.12
N GLY A 169 4.82 8.10 2.82
CA GLY A 169 3.69 8.11 1.89
C GLY A 169 2.74 9.32 2.05
N LEU A 170 3.25 10.43 2.56
CA LEU A 170 2.47 11.65 2.79
C LEU A 170 2.02 12.31 1.47
N ASN A 171 0.84 12.94 1.49
CA ASN A 171 0.30 13.80 0.44
C ASN A 171 -0.06 15.18 1.02
N ALA A 172 -0.59 16.10 0.22
CA ALA A 172 -0.91 17.45 0.69
C ALA A 172 -1.81 17.46 1.95
N LYS A 173 -2.83 16.60 2.00
CA LYS A 173 -3.74 16.50 3.15
C LYS A 173 -3.05 15.93 4.39
N THR A 174 -2.32 14.81 4.26
CA THR A 174 -1.65 14.20 5.42
C THR A 174 -0.43 15.00 5.87
N ALA A 175 0.23 15.74 4.97
CA ALA A 175 1.27 16.70 5.30
C ALA A 175 0.75 17.86 6.16
N ALA A 176 -0.39 18.46 5.79
CA ALA A 176 -1.05 19.48 6.61
C ALA A 176 -1.44 18.93 8.00
N ALA A 177 -1.94 17.69 8.04
CA ALA A 177 -2.33 17.03 9.29
C ALA A 177 -1.12 16.69 10.19
N ALA A 178 0.04 16.40 9.62
CA ALA A 178 1.29 16.23 10.36
C ALA A 178 1.79 17.55 10.97
N ALA A 179 1.81 18.62 10.18
CA ALA A 179 2.18 19.95 10.65
C ALA A 179 1.27 20.41 11.80
N ALA A 180 -0.04 20.17 11.69
CA ALA A 180 -1.00 20.48 12.74
C ALA A 180 -0.78 19.70 14.04
N ARG A 181 -0.18 18.50 13.97
CA ARG A 181 0.21 17.69 15.13
C ARG A 181 1.57 18.09 15.74
N GLY A 182 2.25 19.08 15.15
CA GLY A 182 3.50 19.61 15.67
C GLY A 182 4.76 19.06 15.02
N ALA A 183 4.67 18.45 13.83
CA ALA A 183 5.87 18.14 13.05
C ALA A 183 6.56 19.42 12.58
N ASP A 184 7.86 19.55 12.86
CA ASP A 184 8.70 20.66 12.40
C ASP A 184 9.13 20.47 10.94
N ILE A 185 9.31 19.22 10.51
CA ILE A 185 9.75 18.82 9.18
C ILE A 185 8.79 17.78 8.61
N VAL A 186 8.28 18.01 7.40
CA VAL A 186 7.41 17.08 6.70
C VAL A 186 8.10 16.60 5.44
N ILE A 187 8.37 15.29 5.38
CA ILE A 187 9.15 14.64 4.32
C ILE A 187 8.20 14.00 3.32
N VAL A 188 8.25 14.45 2.06
CA VAL A 188 7.39 13.98 0.98
C VAL A 188 8.24 13.50 -0.20
N GLY A 189 8.15 12.21 -0.51
CA GLY A 189 8.85 11.60 -1.65
C GLY A 189 7.88 11.29 -2.80
N GLY A 190 7.38 10.05 -2.82
CA GLY A 190 6.60 9.48 -3.94
C GLY A 190 5.48 10.35 -4.51
N THR A 191 4.73 11.08 -3.68
CA THR A 191 3.65 11.98 -4.12
C THR A 191 4.15 13.08 -5.04
N ILE A 192 5.37 13.59 -4.81
CA ILE A 192 5.98 14.66 -5.60
C ILE A 192 6.78 14.04 -6.76
N ILE A 193 7.72 13.13 -6.47
CA ILE A 193 8.70 12.66 -7.47
C ILE A 193 8.11 11.74 -8.55
N LYS A 194 6.93 11.15 -8.31
CA LYS A 194 6.20 10.32 -9.30
C LYS A 194 5.07 11.08 -10.00
N ALA A 195 4.86 12.36 -9.68
CA ALA A 195 3.84 13.17 -10.33
C ALA A 195 4.20 13.45 -11.80
N ALA A 196 3.19 13.68 -12.63
CA ALA A 196 3.40 14.13 -14.01
C ALA A 196 4.01 15.55 -14.04
N GLU A 197 3.57 16.42 -13.11
CA GLU A 197 4.03 17.80 -12.95
C GLU A 197 4.59 17.99 -11.53
N VAL A 198 5.90 17.78 -11.35
CA VAL A 198 6.56 17.76 -10.03
C VAL A 198 6.46 19.12 -9.34
N GLN A 199 6.71 20.21 -10.06
CA GLN A 199 6.64 21.56 -9.49
C GLN A 199 5.24 21.87 -8.92
N ALA A 200 4.18 21.50 -9.64
CA ALA A 200 2.81 21.71 -9.19
C ALA A 200 2.49 20.85 -7.97
N ALA A 201 2.91 19.58 -7.95
CA ALA A 201 2.72 18.69 -6.80
C ALA A 201 3.45 19.20 -5.54
N ALA A 202 4.68 19.70 -5.68
CA ALA A 202 5.42 20.32 -4.58
C ALA A 202 4.73 21.60 -4.07
N ALA A 203 4.25 22.46 -4.98
CA ALA A 203 3.52 23.68 -4.64
C ALA A 203 2.21 23.40 -3.90
N GLU A 204 1.48 22.36 -4.29
CA GLU A 204 0.26 21.92 -3.60
C GLU A 204 0.56 21.52 -2.15
N VAL A 205 1.59 20.69 -1.93
CA VAL A 205 2.01 20.28 -0.58
C VAL A 205 2.48 21.49 0.24
N ARG A 206 3.28 22.39 -0.35
CA ARG A 206 3.76 23.60 0.31
C ARG A 206 2.60 24.49 0.75
N ALA A 207 1.61 24.70 -0.11
CA ALA A 207 0.42 25.48 0.20
C ALA A 207 -0.38 24.87 1.34
N ALA A 208 -0.52 23.53 1.36
CA ALA A 208 -1.22 22.80 2.42
C ALA A 208 -0.49 22.91 3.78
N LEU A 209 0.84 22.92 3.78
CA LEU A 209 1.63 23.14 5.00
C LEU A 209 1.56 24.59 5.50
N ASP A 210 1.49 25.57 4.59
CA ASP A 210 1.38 27.00 4.94
C ASP A 210 -0.02 27.38 5.44
N ASN A 211 -1.05 26.73 4.91
CA ASN A 211 -2.45 26.96 5.27
C ASN A 211 -3.14 25.61 5.54
N PRO A 212 -2.87 24.98 6.71
CA PRO A 212 -3.44 23.68 7.01
C PRO A 212 -4.95 23.78 7.18
N ASN A 213 -5.69 23.29 6.19
CA ASN A 213 -7.13 23.09 6.34
C ASN A 213 -7.34 21.73 7.01
N ILE A 214 -7.54 21.73 8.32
CA ILE A 214 -7.69 20.51 9.12
C ILE A 214 -9.14 20.00 8.98
N GLU A 215 -9.48 19.50 7.81
CA GLU A 215 -10.58 18.54 7.73
C GLU A 215 -10.09 17.22 8.31
N VAL A 216 -10.44 16.97 9.56
CA VAL A 216 -10.26 15.66 10.20
C VAL A 216 -11.15 14.67 9.46
N ALA A 217 -10.61 14.05 8.42
CA ALA A 217 -11.26 12.90 7.81
C ALA A 217 -11.28 11.78 8.84
N GLU A 218 -12.46 11.23 9.08
CA GLU A 218 -12.63 10.06 9.93
C GLU A 218 -11.71 8.94 9.42
N LYS A 219 -10.87 8.37 10.31
CA LYS A 219 -9.90 7.35 9.94
C LYS A 219 -10.67 6.10 9.54
N LYS A 220 -10.76 5.84 8.23
CA LYS A 220 -11.43 4.66 7.69
C LYS A 220 -10.80 3.39 8.27
N SER A 221 -11.63 2.41 8.59
CA SER A 221 -11.15 1.09 9.03
C SER A 221 -10.23 0.48 7.97
N LEU A 222 -9.35 -0.44 8.38
CA LEU A 222 -8.46 -1.11 7.42
C LEU A 222 -9.28 -1.84 6.34
N ASP A 223 -10.39 -2.48 6.74
CA ASP A 223 -11.32 -3.15 5.83
C ASP A 223 -11.93 -2.17 4.80
N ASP A 224 -12.34 -0.97 5.23
CA ASP A 224 -12.85 0.06 4.30
C ASP A 224 -11.75 0.52 3.34
N GLN A 225 -10.52 0.68 3.82
CA GLN A 225 -9.39 1.07 2.97
C GLN A 225 -9.08 -0.03 1.94
N ILE A 226 -9.05 -1.30 2.34
CA ILE A 226 -8.87 -2.44 1.42
C ILE A 226 -9.97 -2.42 0.36
N ARG A 227 -11.23 -2.29 0.79
CA ARG A 227 -12.40 -2.27 -0.11
C ARG A 227 -12.30 -1.13 -1.13
N GLU A 228 -11.96 0.08 -0.70
CA GLU A 228 -11.79 1.24 -1.57
C GLU A 228 -10.64 1.05 -2.57
N LEU A 229 -9.50 0.52 -2.14
CA LEU A 229 -8.39 0.22 -3.05
C LEU A 229 -8.80 -0.83 -4.10
N LEU A 230 -9.44 -1.93 -3.67
CA LEU A 230 -9.90 -2.99 -4.56
C LEU A 230 -10.96 -2.51 -5.57
N LYS A 231 -11.79 -1.52 -5.22
CA LYS A 231 -12.74 -0.91 -6.16
C LYS A 231 -12.05 -0.30 -7.37
N THR A 232 -10.86 0.26 -7.20
CA THR A 232 -10.12 0.96 -8.27
C THR A 232 -9.34 0.05 -9.22
N VAL A 233 -9.17 -1.23 -8.89
CA VAL A 233 -8.33 -2.18 -9.65
C VAL A 233 -9.14 -3.37 -10.16
N SER A 234 -8.63 -4.06 -11.17
CA SER A 234 -9.27 -5.27 -11.71
C SER A 234 -8.76 -6.55 -11.04
N ALA A 235 -9.49 -7.66 -11.18
CA ALA A 235 -9.02 -8.97 -10.72
C ALA A 235 -7.66 -9.35 -11.34
N PRO A 236 -7.38 -9.14 -12.64
CA PRO A 236 -6.04 -9.31 -13.21
C PRO A 236 -4.94 -8.51 -12.50
N ASN A 237 -5.17 -7.22 -12.20
CA ASN A 237 -4.18 -6.41 -11.47
C ASN A 237 -3.86 -7.01 -10.09
N VAL A 238 -4.87 -7.58 -9.42
CA VAL A 238 -4.69 -8.28 -8.15
C VAL A 238 -3.90 -9.58 -8.33
N THR A 239 -4.14 -10.36 -9.40
CA THR A 239 -3.32 -11.55 -9.68
C THR A 239 -1.85 -11.20 -9.91
N ASP A 240 -1.56 -10.11 -10.63
CA ASP A 240 -0.20 -9.64 -10.86
C ASP A 240 0.48 -9.21 -9.55
N ALA A 241 -0.26 -8.50 -8.68
CA ALA A 241 0.20 -8.16 -7.34
C ALA A 241 0.46 -9.39 -6.44
N LEU A 242 -0.25 -10.49 -6.69
CA LEU A 242 -0.08 -11.80 -6.06
C LEU A 242 0.94 -12.71 -6.78
N TYR A 243 1.73 -12.20 -7.72
CA TYR A 243 2.68 -12.99 -8.51
C TYR A 243 2.03 -14.12 -9.31
N ARG A 244 0.89 -13.83 -9.95
CA ARG A 244 0.11 -14.74 -10.81
C ARG A 244 -0.52 -15.91 -10.04
N LYS A 245 -1.05 -15.63 -8.85
CA LYS A 245 -1.73 -16.59 -7.96
C LYS A 245 -3.10 -16.08 -7.51
N GLY A 246 -3.86 -16.95 -6.82
CA GLY A 246 -5.12 -16.60 -6.18
C GLY A 246 -6.35 -16.69 -7.09
N ALA A 247 -6.19 -16.83 -8.40
CA ALA A 247 -7.30 -16.95 -9.33
C ALA A 247 -8.03 -18.30 -9.16
N MET A 248 -9.35 -18.23 -9.00
CA MET A 248 -10.25 -19.39 -9.02
C MET A 248 -10.43 -19.89 -10.46
N ILE A 249 -10.53 -21.21 -10.61
CA ILE A 249 -10.64 -21.90 -11.91
C ILE A 249 -12.01 -22.56 -12.07
N GLY A 250 -12.46 -22.74 -13.32
CA GLY A 250 -13.68 -23.51 -13.62
C GLY A 250 -15.00 -22.76 -13.43
N LEU A 251 -14.97 -21.47 -13.07
CA LEU A 251 -16.16 -20.60 -12.97
C LEU A 251 -16.71 -20.25 -14.37
N SER A 252 -17.40 -21.18 -14.99
CA SER A 252 -18.01 -21.06 -16.32
C SER A 252 -19.19 -20.09 -16.32
N GLU A 253 -20.02 -20.12 -15.29
CA GLU A 253 -21.28 -19.39 -15.20
C GLU A 253 -21.13 -18.17 -14.30
N ARG A 254 -21.42 -16.99 -14.85
CA ARG A 254 -21.10 -15.70 -14.21
C ARG A 254 -22.18 -14.68 -14.47
N HIS A 255 -22.71 -14.13 -13.39
CA HIS A 255 -23.54 -12.93 -13.37
C HIS A 255 -22.78 -11.85 -12.61
N VAL A 256 -22.45 -10.74 -13.27
CA VAL A 256 -21.57 -9.71 -12.69
C VAL A 256 -22.17 -8.31 -12.98
N PRO A 257 -23.29 -7.95 -12.34
CA PRO A 257 -23.94 -6.65 -12.54
C PRO A 257 -23.04 -5.49 -12.05
N HIS A 258 -22.21 -5.78 -11.05
CA HIS A 258 -21.12 -4.93 -10.59
C HIS A 258 -19.96 -5.80 -10.09
N LYS A 259 -18.82 -5.15 -9.81
CA LYS A 259 -17.65 -5.83 -9.24
C LYS A 259 -17.99 -6.38 -7.85
N MET A 260 -17.60 -7.62 -7.59
CA MET A 260 -17.73 -8.29 -6.29
C MET A 260 -16.48 -8.00 -5.46
N ILE A 261 -16.64 -7.47 -4.25
CA ILE A 261 -15.53 -7.26 -3.30
C ILE A 261 -16.04 -7.56 -1.91
N GLY A 262 -15.34 -8.36 -1.12
CA GLY A 262 -15.71 -8.61 0.27
C GLY A 262 -14.91 -9.71 0.95
N LYS A 263 -15.21 -9.96 2.22
CA LYS A 263 -14.58 -11.03 3.02
C LYS A 263 -15.33 -12.35 2.85
N ALA A 264 -14.61 -13.46 2.87
CA ALA A 264 -15.17 -14.78 2.69
C ALA A 264 -15.95 -15.24 3.93
N VAL A 265 -17.19 -15.66 3.73
CA VAL A 265 -17.88 -16.62 4.60
C VAL A 265 -17.85 -17.95 3.86
N THR A 266 -17.05 -18.88 4.37
CA THR A 266 -16.79 -20.16 3.69
C THR A 266 -17.79 -21.21 4.11
N VAL A 267 -18.18 -22.07 3.17
CA VAL A 267 -19.09 -23.18 3.41
C VAL A 267 -18.55 -24.43 2.74
N GLN A 268 -18.23 -25.44 3.53
CA GLN A 268 -18.07 -26.80 3.06
C GLN A 268 -19.42 -27.49 3.16
N THR A 269 -20.00 -27.93 2.04
CA THR A 269 -21.18 -28.79 2.06
C THR A 269 -20.88 -30.15 1.45
N PHE A 270 -21.77 -31.10 1.68
CA PHE A 270 -21.79 -32.36 0.93
C PHE A 270 -22.57 -32.15 -0.38
N GLY A 271 -22.24 -32.92 -1.40
CA GLY A 271 -22.85 -32.80 -2.72
C GLY A 271 -24.39 -32.70 -2.70
N GLY A 272 -24.91 -31.54 -3.07
CA GLY A 272 -26.35 -31.24 -3.13
C GLY A 272 -27.00 -30.86 -1.80
N ASP A 273 -26.29 -30.87 -0.68
CA ASP A 273 -26.85 -30.42 0.59
C ASP A 273 -26.90 -28.88 0.65
N TRP A 274 -28.10 -28.32 0.56
CA TRP A 274 -28.32 -26.87 0.59
C TRP A 274 -28.49 -26.30 1.99
N SER A 275 -28.55 -27.13 3.05
CA SER A 275 -28.80 -26.68 4.42
C SER A 275 -27.72 -25.73 4.94
N LYS A 276 -26.44 -26.11 4.82
CA LYS A 276 -25.31 -25.28 5.26
C LYS A 276 -25.12 -24.02 4.41
N PRO A 277 -25.19 -24.08 3.07
CA PRO A 277 -25.17 -22.87 2.24
C PRO A 277 -26.23 -21.86 2.64
N VAL A 278 -27.50 -22.27 2.79
CA VAL A 278 -28.59 -21.36 3.17
C VAL A 278 -28.41 -20.84 4.59
N GLN A 279 -28.04 -21.70 5.54
CA GLN A 279 -27.76 -21.30 6.93
C GLN A 279 -26.61 -20.28 7.02
N ALA A 280 -25.61 -20.36 6.15
CA ALA A 280 -24.45 -19.47 6.18
C ALA A 280 -24.80 -18.00 5.91
N ILE A 281 -25.94 -17.72 5.27
CA ILE A 281 -26.44 -16.35 5.08
C ILE A 281 -26.57 -15.63 6.43
N ASP A 282 -27.01 -16.32 7.49
CA ASP A 282 -27.19 -15.71 8.81
C ASP A 282 -25.87 -15.22 9.42
N PHE A 283 -24.75 -15.84 9.02
CA PHE A 283 -23.39 -15.53 9.47
C PHE A 283 -22.72 -14.42 8.64
N CYS A 284 -23.32 -14.00 7.52
CA CYS A 284 -22.76 -12.94 6.69
C CYS A 284 -23.01 -11.56 7.28
N GLU A 285 -21.99 -10.70 7.25
CA GLU A 285 -22.15 -9.26 7.40
C GLU A 285 -22.37 -8.59 6.04
N ARG A 286 -22.74 -7.30 6.07
CA ARG A 286 -23.00 -6.55 4.84
C ARG A 286 -21.71 -6.46 4.01
N GLY A 287 -21.80 -6.94 2.77
CA GLY A 287 -20.70 -6.93 1.81
C GLY A 287 -19.74 -8.11 1.95
N ASP A 288 -20.05 -9.13 2.76
CA ASP A 288 -19.34 -10.40 2.74
C ASP A 288 -19.67 -11.21 1.49
N ILE A 289 -18.76 -12.09 1.09
CA ILE A 289 -18.90 -12.98 -0.05
C ILE A 289 -19.10 -14.40 0.46
N LEU A 290 -20.19 -15.03 0.05
CA LEU A 290 -20.46 -16.42 0.39
C LEU A 290 -19.70 -17.32 -0.57
N VAL A 291 -18.84 -18.20 -0.04
CA VAL A 291 -17.97 -19.09 -0.83
C VAL A 291 -18.30 -20.54 -0.50
N ILE A 292 -18.93 -21.24 -1.44
CA ILE A 292 -19.51 -22.56 -1.24
C ILE A 292 -18.71 -23.61 -2.01
N ASN A 293 -18.28 -24.68 -1.34
CA ASN A 293 -17.78 -25.89 -1.97
C ASN A 293 -18.85 -26.99 -1.91
N ASN A 294 -19.32 -27.43 -3.08
CA ASN A 294 -20.33 -28.49 -3.24
C ASN A 294 -19.73 -29.89 -3.38
N ASP A 295 -18.56 -30.15 -2.80
CA ASP A 295 -17.88 -31.46 -2.82
C ASP A 295 -17.67 -31.99 -4.25
N GLY A 296 -17.27 -31.08 -5.16
CA GLY A 296 -17.02 -31.40 -6.57
C GLY A 296 -18.26 -31.78 -7.38
N LYS A 297 -19.48 -31.64 -6.85
CA LYS A 297 -20.73 -31.96 -7.58
C LYS A 297 -21.21 -30.81 -8.45
N THR A 298 -21.47 -31.13 -9.71
CA THR A 298 -21.99 -30.20 -10.73
C THR A 298 -23.28 -30.68 -11.37
N ASP A 299 -23.81 -31.83 -10.95
CA ASP A 299 -25.07 -32.45 -11.39
C ASP A 299 -26.26 -32.13 -10.45
N ILE A 300 -25.98 -31.55 -9.28
CA ILE A 300 -26.96 -31.21 -8.25
C ILE A 300 -26.63 -29.88 -7.58
N ALA A 301 -27.59 -28.96 -7.53
CA ALA A 301 -27.40 -27.61 -7.02
C ALA A 301 -27.71 -27.50 -5.52
N PRO A 302 -26.81 -26.94 -4.70
CA PRO A 302 -27.08 -26.59 -3.31
C PRO A 302 -27.58 -25.14 -3.16
N TRP A 303 -27.77 -24.42 -4.28
CA TRP A 303 -28.10 -23.00 -4.30
C TRP A 303 -29.06 -22.64 -5.44
N GLY A 304 -29.94 -21.66 -5.22
CA GLY A 304 -30.93 -21.19 -6.20
C GLY A 304 -31.44 -19.78 -5.89
N GLU A 305 -32.54 -19.38 -6.52
CA GLU A 305 -33.01 -17.98 -6.49
C GLU A 305 -33.46 -17.52 -5.10
N LEU A 306 -34.22 -18.34 -4.37
CA LEU A 306 -34.73 -17.95 -3.05
C LEU A 306 -33.59 -17.70 -2.04
N ALA A 307 -32.54 -18.53 -2.10
CA ALA A 307 -31.33 -18.34 -1.30
C ALA A 307 -30.59 -17.05 -1.71
N THR A 308 -30.54 -16.78 -3.02
CA THR A 308 -29.96 -15.54 -3.57
C THR A 308 -30.71 -14.30 -3.08
N ARG A 309 -32.04 -14.30 -3.08
CA ARG A 309 -32.85 -13.20 -2.52
C ARG A 309 -32.63 -13.02 -1.02
N SER A 310 -32.54 -14.12 -0.28
CA SER A 310 -32.22 -14.09 1.15
C SER A 310 -30.85 -13.45 1.40
N ALA A 311 -29.84 -13.82 0.59
CA ALA A 311 -28.52 -13.23 0.65
C ALA A 311 -28.53 -11.71 0.36
N ILE A 312 -29.30 -11.27 -0.64
CA ILE A 312 -29.51 -9.84 -0.94
C ILE A 312 -30.13 -9.11 0.27
N ASN A 313 -31.17 -9.68 0.88
CA ASN A 313 -31.82 -9.09 2.07
C ASN A 313 -30.84 -8.92 3.24
N ARG A 314 -29.91 -9.87 3.40
CA ARG A 314 -28.84 -9.80 4.41
C ARG A 314 -27.73 -8.82 4.04
N GLY A 315 -27.66 -8.40 2.78
CA GLY A 315 -26.65 -7.50 2.25
C GLY A 315 -25.35 -8.19 1.84
N VAL A 316 -25.40 -9.49 1.51
CA VAL A 316 -24.25 -10.25 0.96
C VAL A 316 -23.78 -9.57 -0.34
N GLY A 317 -22.46 -9.39 -0.47
CA GLY A 317 -21.83 -8.69 -1.59
C GLY A 317 -21.61 -9.52 -2.85
N GLY A 318 -21.78 -10.84 -2.76
CA GLY A 318 -21.70 -11.77 -3.88
C GLY A 318 -21.59 -13.23 -3.43
N ILE A 319 -21.73 -14.15 -4.39
CA ILE A 319 -21.79 -15.59 -4.14
C ILE A 319 -20.83 -16.30 -5.11
N VAL A 320 -20.04 -17.24 -4.59
CA VAL A 320 -19.14 -18.11 -5.35
C VAL A 320 -19.46 -19.56 -5.02
N ILE A 321 -19.68 -20.39 -6.04
CA ILE A 321 -20.10 -21.78 -5.89
C ILE A 321 -19.16 -22.66 -6.70
N ASP A 322 -18.32 -23.45 -6.02
CA ASP A 322 -17.66 -24.61 -6.63
C ASP A 322 -18.66 -25.76 -6.72
N GLY A 323 -19.54 -25.66 -7.72
CA GLY A 323 -20.66 -26.57 -7.95
C GLY A 323 -21.76 -25.94 -8.80
N ALA A 324 -22.89 -26.64 -8.87
CA ALA A 324 -24.03 -26.20 -9.67
C ALA A 324 -24.90 -25.14 -8.97
N VAL A 325 -25.47 -24.22 -9.73
CA VAL A 325 -26.55 -23.32 -9.31
C VAL A 325 -27.83 -23.63 -10.10
N ARG A 326 -29.00 -23.38 -9.52
CA ARG A 326 -30.28 -23.48 -10.23
C ARG A 326 -31.01 -22.13 -10.29
N ASP A 327 -32.14 -22.09 -10.99
CA ASP A 327 -32.98 -20.88 -11.15
C ASP A 327 -32.16 -19.72 -11.77
N TRP A 328 -31.28 -20.05 -12.73
CA TRP A 328 -30.26 -19.13 -13.25
C TRP A 328 -30.85 -17.94 -14.00
N ASP A 329 -31.92 -18.16 -14.75
CA ASP A 329 -32.68 -17.13 -15.45
C ASP A 329 -33.22 -16.07 -14.50
N ASP A 330 -33.76 -16.46 -13.36
CA ASP A 330 -34.19 -15.51 -12.33
C ASP A 330 -32.99 -14.81 -11.67
N ILE A 331 -31.91 -15.54 -11.35
CA ILE A 331 -30.70 -14.97 -10.73
C ILE A 331 -30.07 -13.89 -11.61
N LEU A 332 -30.05 -14.06 -12.93
CA LEU A 332 -29.52 -13.08 -13.88
C LEU A 332 -30.25 -11.71 -13.84
N THR A 333 -31.47 -11.67 -13.29
CA THR A 333 -32.23 -10.42 -13.14
C THR A 333 -31.93 -9.66 -11.84
N LEU A 334 -31.19 -10.29 -10.91
CA LEU A 334 -30.93 -9.74 -9.58
C LEU A 334 -29.66 -8.89 -9.57
N ASP A 335 -29.60 -7.86 -8.73
CA ASP A 335 -28.43 -6.99 -8.57
C ASP A 335 -27.43 -7.57 -7.55
N ILE A 336 -26.92 -8.78 -7.82
CA ILE A 336 -25.88 -9.42 -7.00
C ILE A 336 -24.93 -10.26 -7.88
N PRO A 337 -23.60 -10.19 -7.67
CA PRO A 337 -22.67 -11.03 -8.39
C PRO A 337 -22.77 -12.50 -7.96
N VAL A 338 -22.88 -13.40 -8.94
CA VAL A 338 -22.91 -14.85 -8.70
C VAL A 338 -21.96 -15.54 -9.67
N PHE A 339 -21.08 -16.39 -9.13
CA PHE A 339 -20.12 -17.20 -9.88
C PHE A 339 -20.36 -18.68 -9.56
N ALA A 340 -20.49 -19.53 -10.57
CA ALA A 340 -20.67 -20.96 -10.40
C ALA A 340 -19.90 -21.77 -11.45
N THR A 341 -19.68 -23.06 -11.20
CA THR A 341 -19.01 -23.97 -12.15
C THR A 341 -19.99 -24.70 -13.08
N ALA A 342 -21.28 -24.69 -12.76
CA ALA A 342 -22.34 -25.26 -13.59
C ALA A 342 -23.71 -24.67 -13.27
N VAL A 343 -24.67 -24.87 -14.18
CA VAL A 343 -26.11 -24.65 -13.92
C VAL A 343 -26.84 -25.99 -14.06
N GLN A 344 -27.69 -26.33 -13.09
CA GLN A 344 -28.51 -27.55 -13.11
C GLN A 344 -29.90 -27.32 -12.52
N PRO A 345 -30.97 -27.94 -13.06
CA PRO A 345 -32.31 -27.83 -12.50
C PRO A 345 -32.52 -28.68 -11.23
N ASN A 346 -31.74 -29.75 -11.05
CA ASN A 346 -31.86 -30.64 -9.90
C ASN A 346 -31.38 -29.93 -8.63
N ALA A 347 -32.28 -29.69 -7.68
CA ALA A 347 -31.89 -29.35 -6.32
C ALA A 347 -31.57 -30.60 -5.51
N GLY A 348 -30.67 -30.47 -4.54
CA GLY A 348 -30.51 -31.51 -3.53
C GLY A 348 -31.37 -31.33 -2.30
N GLU A 349 -30.95 -31.95 -1.20
CA GLU A 349 -31.76 -32.16 0.00
C GLU A 349 -31.12 -31.46 1.22
N PRO A 350 -31.90 -30.92 2.17
CA PRO A 350 -31.35 -30.27 3.36
C PRO A 350 -30.92 -31.30 4.41
N LYS A 351 -29.76 -31.92 4.22
CA LYS A 351 -29.27 -32.96 5.13
C LYS A 351 -28.62 -32.36 6.38
N GLY A 352 -28.13 -31.13 6.31
CA GLY A 352 -27.52 -30.41 7.44
C GLY A 352 -26.06 -30.76 7.70
N PHE A 353 -25.40 -31.46 6.78
CA PHE A 353 -24.00 -31.85 6.91
C PHE A 353 -23.08 -30.79 6.29
N GLY A 354 -21.88 -30.65 6.87
CA GLY A 354 -20.88 -29.69 6.43
C GLY A 354 -20.52 -28.66 7.49
N GLU A 355 -19.69 -27.69 7.11
CA GLU A 355 -19.07 -26.72 8.01
C GLU A 355 -19.19 -25.30 7.44
N ILE A 356 -19.38 -24.33 8.33
CA ILE A 356 -19.40 -22.90 8.01
C ILE A 356 -18.16 -22.28 8.68
N ASN A 357 -17.49 -21.37 7.99
CA ASN A 357 -16.26 -20.71 8.42
C ASN A 357 -15.04 -21.64 8.62
N ALA A 358 -15.04 -22.81 7.99
CA ALA A 358 -13.88 -23.70 7.90
C ALA A 358 -12.95 -23.30 6.73
N GLU A 359 -11.69 -23.76 6.77
CA GLU A 359 -10.82 -23.67 5.60
C GLU A 359 -11.31 -24.67 4.53
N ILE A 360 -11.60 -24.19 3.32
CA ILE A 360 -12.12 -25.01 2.22
C ILE A 360 -11.23 -24.90 0.99
N THR A 361 -11.35 -25.87 0.08
CA THR A 361 -10.85 -25.74 -1.29
C THR A 361 -12.02 -25.46 -2.22
N CYS A 362 -12.01 -24.31 -2.90
CA CYS A 362 -13.08 -23.86 -3.77
C CYS A 362 -12.46 -23.37 -5.08
N CYS A 363 -12.87 -23.97 -6.21
CA CYS A 363 -12.42 -23.62 -7.54
C CYS A 363 -10.88 -23.59 -7.66
N GLY A 364 -10.21 -24.60 -7.10
CA GLY A 364 -8.76 -24.75 -7.12
C GLY A 364 -7.97 -23.82 -6.18
N GLN A 365 -8.63 -23.03 -5.33
CA GLN A 365 -8.00 -22.18 -4.32
C GLN A 365 -8.38 -22.60 -2.90
N THR A 366 -7.43 -22.51 -1.97
CA THR A 366 -7.73 -22.58 -0.53
C THR A 366 -8.32 -21.25 -0.08
N VAL A 367 -9.46 -21.30 0.61
CA VAL A 367 -10.18 -20.12 1.10
C VAL A 367 -10.44 -20.29 2.59
N ARG A 368 -10.07 -19.28 3.39
CA ARG A 368 -10.36 -19.20 4.83
C ARG A 368 -11.43 -18.16 5.09
N ALA A 369 -12.18 -18.35 6.17
CA ALA A 369 -13.09 -17.32 6.66
C ALA A 369 -12.34 -16.00 6.92
N GLY A 370 -12.84 -14.92 6.32
CA GLY A 370 -12.24 -13.59 6.38
C GLY A 370 -11.24 -13.26 5.26
N ASP A 371 -10.84 -14.21 4.41
CA ASP A 371 -10.04 -13.90 3.20
C ASP A 371 -10.80 -12.94 2.29
N TRP A 372 -10.10 -12.06 1.59
CA TRP A 372 -10.73 -11.11 0.68
C TRP A 372 -10.92 -11.71 -0.70
N LEU A 373 -12.08 -11.48 -1.32
CA LEU A 373 -12.33 -11.82 -2.71
C LEU A 373 -12.55 -10.57 -3.53
N ILE A 374 -12.01 -10.57 -4.75
CA ILE A 374 -12.40 -9.67 -5.83
C ILE A 374 -12.91 -10.51 -7.00
N GLY A 375 -14.09 -10.17 -7.51
CA GLY A 375 -14.69 -10.81 -8.67
C GLY A 375 -15.11 -9.79 -9.71
N ASP A 376 -14.70 -10.01 -10.95
CA ASP A 376 -15.15 -9.23 -12.10
C ASP A 376 -15.37 -10.16 -13.31
N GLN A 377 -15.53 -9.59 -14.51
CA GLN A 377 -15.76 -10.36 -15.73
C GLN A 377 -14.61 -11.30 -16.10
N SER A 378 -13.40 -11.10 -15.58
CA SER A 378 -12.28 -12.01 -15.79
C SER A 378 -12.34 -13.24 -14.87
N GLY A 379 -13.04 -13.15 -13.74
CA GLY A 379 -13.18 -14.24 -12.78
C GLY A 379 -13.07 -13.76 -11.35
N VAL A 380 -12.74 -14.67 -10.44
CA VAL A 380 -12.63 -14.40 -9.00
C VAL A 380 -11.20 -14.68 -8.52
N VAL A 381 -10.69 -13.82 -7.65
CA VAL A 381 -9.36 -13.94 -7.04
C VAL A 381 -9.49 -13.89 -5.52
N VAL A 382 -8.85 -14.85 -4.86
CA VAL A 382 -8.74 -14.94 -3.41
C VAL A 382 -7.46 -14.25 -2.95
N ILE A 383 -7.59 -13.44 -1.90
CA ILE A 383 -6.52 -12.67 -1.28
C ILE A 383 -6.48 -13.05 0.20
N PRO A 384 -5.38 -13.66 0.70
CA PRO A 384 -5.26 -13.99 2.11
C PRO A 384 -5.46 -12.76 3.01
N ARG A 385 -6.29 -12.87 4.04
CA ARG A 385 -6.68 -11.73 4.89
C ARG A 385 -5.49 -10.98 5.51
N GLU A 386 -4.42 -11.71 5.87
CA GLU A 386 -3.23 -11.14 6.49
C GLU A 386 -2.44 -10.23 5.52
N ARG A 387 -2.65 -10.40 4.20
CA ARG A 387 -1.96 -9.66 3.14
C ARG A 387 -2.89 -8.80 2.30
N ALA A 388 -4.17 -8.70 2.67
CA ALA A 388 -5.18 -8.05 1.84
C ALA A 388 -4.86 -6.58 1.56
N TYR A 389 -4.39 -5.83 2.56
CA TYR A 389 -4.00 -4.43 2.38
C TYR A 389 -2.75 -4.26 1.52
N GLU A 390 -1.70 -5.06 1.77
CA GLU A 390 -0.46 -5.11 0.98
C GLU A 390 -0.77 -5.37 -0.50
N VAL A 391 -1.57 -6.40 -0.77
CA VAL A 391 -1.94 -6.82 -2.13
C VAL A 391 -2.80 -5.77 -2.81
N ALA A 392 -3.79 -5.19 -2.13
CA ALA A 392 -4.63 -4.13 -2.69
C ALA A 392 -3.80 -2.89 -3.07
N ARG A 393 -2.83 -2.49 -2.24
CA ARG A 393 -1.90 -1.40 -2.55
C ARG A 393 -1.01 -1.73 -3.76
N ARG A 394 -0.43 -2.93 -3.79
CA ARG A 394 0.38 -3.38 -4.93
C ARG A 394 -0.42 -3.43 -6.23
N ALA A 395 -1.68 -3.88 -6.18
CA ALA A 395 -2.56 -3.90 -7.34
C ALA A 395 -2.83 -2.49 -7.89
N VAL A 396 -2.93 -1.48 -7.01
CA VAL A 396 -3.04 -0.08 -7.44
C VAL A 396 -1.76 0.39 -8.13
N GLU A 397 -0.58 -0.01 -7.66
CA GLU A 397 0.68 0.33 -8.34
C GLU A 397 0.81 -0.38 -9.70
N VAL A 398 0.35 -1.63 -9.82
CA VAL A 398 0.23 -2.33 -11.12
C VAL A 398 -0.68 -1.54 -12.06
N PHE A 399 -1.86 -1.14 -11.58
CA PHE A 399 -2.81 -0.36 -12.36
C PHE A 399 -2.23 0.98 -12.83
N LYS A 400 -1.54 1.73 -11.95
CA LYS A 400 -0.86 2.98 -12.32
C LYS A 400 0.19 2.77 -13.41
N ASN A 401 0.98 1.70 -13.29
CA ASN A 401 1.97 1.36 -14.31
C ASN A 401 1.29 1.02 -15.66
N GLU A 402 0.20 0.26 -15.63
CA GLU A 402 -0.57 -0.03 -16.85
C GLU A 402 -1.19 1.22 -17.47
N VAL A 403 -1.68 2.18 -16.68
CA VAL A 403 -2.16 3.47 -17.20
C VAL A 403 -1.04 4.19 -17.94
N ARG A 404 0.17 4.24 -17.38
CA ARG A 404 1.34 4.83 -18.05
C ARG A 404 1.65 4.13 -19.37
N VAL A 405 1.75 2.79 -19.34
CA VAL A 405 2.04 1.99 -20.54
C VAL A 405 0.93 2.16 -21.59
N ARG A 406 -0.33 2.27 -21.18
CA ARG A 406 -1.47 2.50 -22.09
C ARG A 406 -1.36 3.84 -22.81
N GLU A 407 -0.92 4.90 -22.14
CA GLU A 407 -0.69 6.20 -22.77
C GLU A 407 0.47 6.14 -23.77
N GLU A 408 1.54 5.40 -23.47
CA GLU A 408 2.65 5.20 -24.41
C GLU A 408 2.20 4.39 -25.65
N ILE A 409 1.33 3.39 -25.47
CA ILE A 409 0.73 2.64 -26.58
C ILE A 409 -0.14 3.56 -27.44
N ARG A 410 -0.96 4.42 -26.82
CA ARG A 410 -1.78 5.42 -27.53
C ARG A 410 -0.93 6.38 -28.37
N ARG A 411 0.29 6.68 -27.91
CA ARG A 411 1.27 7.51 -28.64
C ARG A 411 2.02 6.77 -29.75
N GLY A 412 1.64 5.51 -30.04
CA GLY A 412 2.19 4.72 -31.14
C GLY A 412 3.25 3.70 -30.72
N GLY A 413 3.56 3.57 -29.43
CA GLY A 413 4.43 2.49 -28.93
C GLY A 413 3.74 1.13 -29.04
N THR A 414 4.49 0.06 -29.31
CA THR A 414 3.97 -1.32 -29.18
C THR A 414 4.39 -1.90 -27.84
N LEU A 415 3.60 -2.80 -27.25
CA LEU A 415 3.95 -3.47 -25.99
C LEU A 415 5.34 -4.12 -26.05
N GLY A 416 5.69 -4.76 -27.17
CA GLY A 416 7.00 -5.38 -27.35
C GLY A 416 8.17 -4.38 -27.30
N SER A 417 7.98 -3.18 -27.86
CA SER A 417 8.98 -2.10 -27.80
C SER A 417 9.15 -1.52 -26.40
N LEU A 418 8.04 -1.29 -25.70
CA LEU A 418 8.03 -0.69 -24.36
C LEU A 418 8.58 -1.67 -23.29
N ALA A 419 8.18 -2.94 -23.38
CA ALA A 419 8.68 -3.99 -22.49
C ALA A 419 10.07 -4.52 -22.91
N GLN A 420 10.67 -3.98 -23.97
CA GLN A 420 11.98 -4.38 -24.51
C GLN A 420 12.08 -5.91 -24.71
N LEU A 421 11.01 -6.56 -25.18
CA LEU A 421 10.94 -8.03 -25.26
C LEU A 421 12.05 -8.63 -26.15
N LEU A 422 12.51 -7.87 -27.15
CA LEU A 422 13.62 -8.25 -28.04
C LEU A 422 15.00 -8.30 -27.35
N ARG A 423 15.15 -7.75 -26.14
CA ARG A 423 16.39 -7.94 -25.35
C ARG A 423 16.52 -9.34 -24.75
N TRP A 424 15.41 -10.07 -24.64
CA TRP A 424 15.35 -11.42 -24.06
C TRP A 424 15.37 -12.52 -25.12
N GLU A 425 15.32 -12.18 -26.41
CA GLU A 425 15.65 -13.12 -27.47
C GLU A 425 17.14 -13.45 -27.39
N LYS A 426 17.45 -14.64 -26.87
CA LYS A 426 18.79 -15.22 -27.01
C LYS A 426 19.03 -15.42 -28.52
N LYS A 427 20.00 -14.69 -29.07
CA LYS A 427 20.52 -14.90 -30.42
C LYS A 427 21.30 -16.21 -30.52
#